data_AF-A0A505HCY8-F1
#
_entry.id   AF-A0A505HCY8-F1
#
_cell.length_a   1.000
_cell.length_b   1.000
_cell.length_c   1.000
_cell.angle_alpha   90.00
_cell.angle_beta   90.00
_cell.angle_gamma   90.00
#
_symmetry.space_group_name_H-M   'P 1'
#
loop_
_entity.id
_entity.type
_entity.pdbx_description
1 polymer ?
#
loop_
_entity_poly.entity_id
_entity_poly.type
_entity_poly.pdbx_seq_one_letter_code
_entity_poly.pdbx_strand_id
1 'polypeptide(L)'
;MIPEDNQPAGWLRGYGGIEADIRQMREFADRLQDEVTRNYSPQLSYIADDMKAPVPNPADAFIELVHFLQAHHDTQTAAVSAVWDLAPATGRLADAAGRIANHYGDADAFSSARVTDVERALAGPSSTVARPLPPLADPTAPEQSRVILP
;
A
#
# COMPACT_ATOMS: atom_id res chain seq x y z
N MET A 1 -24.04 7.50 -10.96
CA MET A 1 -22.87 8.27 -11.42
C MET A 1 -21.66 7.70 -10.72
N ILE A 2 -20.85 6.92 -11.43
CA ILE A 2 -19.59 6.38 -10.91
C ILE A 2 -18.52 7.44 -11.25
N PRO A 3 -17.64 7.87 -10.33
CA PRO A 3 -16.62 8.87 -10.65
C PRO A 3 -15.72 8.40 -11.79
N GLU A 4 -15.36 9.31 -12.70
CA GLU A 4 -14.47 9.12 -13.87
C GLU A 4 -12.99 8.88 -13.49
N ASP A 5 -12.69 8.49 -12.23
CA ASP A 5 -11.34 8.36 -11.67
C ASP A 5 -10.60 7.09 -12.09
N ASN A 6 -11.06 6.38 -13.12
CA ASN A 6 -10.35 5.22 -13.66
C ASN A 6 -9.27 5.61 -14.70
N GLN A 7 -8.90 6.89 -14.78
CA GLN A 7 -7.77 7.30 -15.61
C GLN A 7 -6.46 7.10 -14.84
N PRO A 8 -5.45 6.46 -15.45
CA PRO A 8 -4.15 6.33 -14.82
C PRO A 8 -3.65 7.73 -14.43
N ALA A 9 -3.02 7.81 -13.25
CA ALA A 9 -2.52 9.06 -12.68
C ALA A 9 -1.79 9.88 -13.75
N GLY A 10 -1.92 11.22 -13.73
CA GLY A 10 -1.44 12.08 -14.83
C GLY A 10 0.02 11.85 -15.25
N TRP A 11 0.86 11.39 -14.31
CA TRP A 11 2.26 11.04 -14.53
C TRP A 11 2.48 9.70 -15.29
N LEU A 12 1.47 8.83 -15.34
CA LEU A 12 1.46 7.56 -16.08
C LEU A 12 1.04 7.70 -17.55
N ARG A 13 0.42 8.83 -17.95
CA ARG A 13 -0.20 9.01 -19.29
C ARG A 13 0.77 9.00 -20.48
N GLY A 14 2.07 8.89 -20.26
CA GLY A 14 3.11 8.83 -21.30
C GLY A 14 3.80 7.49 -21.48
N TYR A 15 3.56 6.51 -20.59
CA TYR A 15 4.19 5.19 -20.68
C TYR A 15 3.38 4.28 -21.61
N GLY A 16 3.48 4.53 -22.92
CA GLY A 16 2.91 3.65 -23.95
C GLY A 16 3.84 2.48 -24.23
N GLY A 17 3.40 1.26 -23.88
CA GLY A 17 4.07 -0.01 -24.20
C GLY A 17 5.43 -0.19 -23.53
N ILE A 18 5.59 -1.22 -22.70
CA ILE A 18 6.88 -1.67 -22.13
C ILE A 18 7.75 -2.33 -23.23
N GLU A 19 7.60 -1.90 -24.47
CA GLU A 19 8.36 -2.33 -25.62
C GLU A 19 9.50 -1.30 -25.81
N ALA A 20 10.57 -1.53 -25.04
CA ALA A 20 11.94 -1.14 -25.36
C ALA A 20 12.42 0.31 -25.10
N ASP A 21 12.20 0.88 -23.91
CA ASP A 21 13.17 1.85 -23.40
C ASP A 21 13.50 1.62 -21.92
N ILE A 22 14.63 0.98 -21.67
CA ILE A 22 15.15 0.73 -20.33
C ILE A 22 15.41 2.03 -19.55
N ARG A 23 15.70 3.13 -20.26
CA ARG A 23 15.81 4.44 -19.62
C ARG A 23 14.45 4.89 -19.10
N GLN A 24 13.38 4.66 -19.85
CA GLN A 24 12.02 4.93 -19.38
C GLN A 24 11.63 4.04 -18.20
N MET A 25 12.09 2.78 -18.16
CA MET A 25 11.83 1.90 -17.00
C MET A 25 12.57 2.34 -15.74
N ARG A 26 13.81 2.86 -15.88
CA ARG A 26 14.53 3.48 -14.77
C ARG A 26 13.85 4.76 -14.31
N GLU A 27 13.51 5.66 -15.23
CA GLU A 27 12.77 6.89 -14.92
C GLU A 27 11.40 6.61 -14.30
N PHE A 28 10.73 5.54 -14.74
CA PHE A 28 9.48 5.07 -14.15
C PHE A 28 9.67 4.62 -12.69
N ALA A 29 10.69 3.80 -12.43
CA ALA A 29 11.01 3.34 -11.08
C ALA A 29 11.31 4.52 -10.14
N ASP A 30 12.14 5.46 -10.61
CA ASP A 30 12.51 6.65 -9.85
C ASP A 30 11.30 7.55 -9.55
N ARG A 31 10.46 7.82 -10.58
CA ARG A 31 9.23 8.61 -10.39
C ARG A 31 8.23 7.95 -9.47
N LEU A 32 8.06 6.62 -9.59
CA LEU A 32 7.16 5.86 -8.74
C LEU A 32 7.62 5.90 -7.28
N GLN A 33 8.92 5.76 -7.03
CA GLN A 33 9.49 5.86 -5.69
C GLN A 33 9.35 7.29 -5.13
N ASP A 34 9.58 8.31 -5.95
CA ASP A 34 9.40 9.72 -5.57
C ASP A 34 7.94 10.03 -5.22
N GLU A 35 6.98 9.56 -6.02
CA GLU A 35 5.54 9.74 -5.77
C GLU A 35 5.14 9.13 -4.43
N VAL A 36 5.57 7.89 -4.16
CA VAL A 36 5.28 7.22 -2.89
C VAL A 36 5.91 7.96 -1.71
N THR A 37 7.14 8.44 -1.87
CA THR A 37 7.89 9.06 -0.77
C THR A 37 7.38 10.46 -0.46
N ARG A 38 7.07 11.26 -1.50
CA ARG A 38 6.75 12.69 -1.37
C ARG A 38 5.26 12.96 -1.23
N ASN A 39 4.40 12.16 -1.86
CA ASN A 39 2.97 12.44 -1.93
C ASN A 39 2.16 11.44 -1.10
N TYR A 40 2.40 10.14 -1.26
CA TYR A 40 1.61 9.11 -0.60
C TYR A 40 1.97 8.92 0.88
N SER A 41 3.25 8.68 1.18
CA SER A 41 3.73 8.36 2.53
C SER A 41 3.40 9.41 3.59
N PRO A 42 3.47 10.73 3.31
CA PRO A 42 3.09 11.76 4.27
C PRO A 42 1.59 11.80 4.59
N GLN A 43 0.73 11.34 3.68
CA GLN A 43 -0.72 11.31 3.89
C GLN A 43 -1.16 10.16 4.82
N LEU A 44 -0.34 9.11 4.92
CA LEU A 44 -0.66 7.92 5.71
C LEU A 44 -0.84 8.23 7.20
N SER A 45 -0.15 9.21 7.78
CA SER A 45 -0.36 9.56 9.19
C SER A 45 -1.76 10.09 9.46
N TYR A 46 -2.30 10.92 8.55
CA TYR A 46 -3.66 11.46 8.69
C TYR A 46 -4.70 10.36 8.60
N ILE A 47 -4.55 9.44 7.64
CA ILE A 47 -5.42 8.26 7.53
C ILE A 47 -5.33 7.41 8.80
N ALA A 48 -4.14 7.29 9.40
CA ALA A 48 -3.94 6.50 10.62
C ALA A 48 -4.76 7.04 11.78
N ASP A 49 -4.80 8.36 11.89
CA ASP A 49 -5.44 9.04 13.01
C ASP A 49 -6.95 9.07 12.84
N ASP A 50 -7.46 9.27 11.63
CA ASP A 50 -8.90 9.11 11.34
C ASP A 50 -9.37 7.68 11.63
N MET A 51 -8.56 6.68 11.30
CA MET A 51 -8.85 5.28 11.57
C MET A 51 -8.70 4.91 13.05
N LYS A 52 -8.25 5.80 13.94
CA LYS A 52 -8.21 5.57 15.40
C LYS A 52 -9.38 6.24 16.13
N ALA A 53 -10.36 6.78 15.41
CA ALA A 53 -11.52 7.40 16.02
C ALA A 53 -12.15 6.46 17.07
N PRO A 54 -12.34 6.92 18.32
CA PRO A 54 -12.82 6.05 19.38
C PRO A 54 -14.27 5.64 19.10
N VAL A 55 -14.51 4.33 19.10
CA VAL A 55 -15.85 3.75 18.99
C VAL A 55 -16.24 3.24 20.39
N PRO A 56 -17.35 3.72 20.97
CA PRO A 56 -17.81 3.26 22.28
C PRO A 56 -18.10 1.76 22.28
N ASN A 57 -17.84 1.09 23.39
CA ASN A 57 -18.22 -0.30 23.59
C ASN A 57 -19.76 -0.45 23.48
N PRO A 58 -20.26 -1.37 22.64
CA PRO A 58 -21.70 -1.58 22.50
C PRO A 58 -22.27 -2.19 23.78
N ALA A 59 -23.42 -1.69 24.25
CA ALA A 59 -24.13 -2.39 25.32
C ALA A 59 -24.52 -3.81 24.85
N ASP A 60 -24.10 -4.83 25.61
CA ASP A 60 -24.35 -6.27 25.32
C ASP A 60 -25.84 -6.63 25.15
N ALA A 61 -26.74 -5.73 25.53
CA ALA A 61 -28.18 -5.87 25.35
C ALA A 61 -28.65 -5.87 23.88
N PHE A 62 -27.81 -5.42 22.93
CA PHE A 62 -28.14 -5.34 21.49
C PHE A 62 -27.11 -6.10 20.66
N ILE A 63 -27.35 -7.39 20.45
CA ILE A 63 -26.42 -8.29 19.75
C ILE A 63 -26.16 -7.86 18.29
N GLU A 64 -27.13 -7.26 17.63
CA GLU A 64 -26.98 -6.73 16.27
C GLU A 64 -25.96 -5.59 16.22
N LEU A 65 -25.93 -4.74 17.25
CA LEU A 65 -24.95 -3.66 17.36
C LEU A 65 -23.55 -4.21 17.62
N VAL A 66 -23.42 -5.25 18.46
CA VAL A 66 -22.14 -5.94 18.69
C VAL A 66 -21.59 -6.53 17.39
N HIS A 67 -22.40 -7.28 16.65
CA HIS A 67 -21.98 -7.85 15.37
C HIS A 67 -21.64 -6.79 14.32
N PHE A 68 -22.40 -5.68 14.28
CA PHE A 68 -22.11 -4.57 13.39
C PHE A 68 -20.75 -3.94 13.71
N LEU A 69 -20.46 -3.68 14.98
CA LEU A 69 -19.20 -3.08 15.39
C LEU A 69 -18.01 -4.02 15.16
N GLN A 70 -18.19 -5.33 15.33
CA GLN A 70 -17.16 -6.32 14.97
C GLN A 70 -16.87 -6.27 13.45
N ALA A 71 -17.91 -6.38 12.62
CA ALA A 71 -17.74 -6.36 11.16
C ALA A 71 -17.15 -5.02 10.67
N HIS A 72 -17.50 -3.92 11.34
CA HIS A 72 -16.91 -2.62 11.10
C HIS A 72 -15.41 -2.62 11.43
N HIS A 73 -15.02 -3.11 12.61
CA HIS A 73 -13.63 -3.21 13.04
C HIS A 73 -12.78 -4.10 12.10
N ASP A 74 -13.32 -5.23 11.66
CA ASP A 74 -12.65 -6.13 10.70
C ASP A 74 -12.42 -5.42 9.36
N THR A 75 -13.44 -4.70 8.87
CA THR A 75 -13.36 -3.93 7.62
C THR A 75 -12.37 -2.78 7.73
N GLN A 76 -12.38 -2.07 8.86
CA GLN A 76 -11.47 -0.98 9.20
C GLN A 76 -10.01 -1.49 9.19
N THR A 77 -9.77 -2.64 9.81
CA THR A 77 -8.44 -3.29 9.84
C THR A 77 -7.99 -3.69 8.44
N ALA A 78 -8.86 -4.32 7.65
CA ALA A 78 -8.54 -4.70 6.28
C ALA A 78 -8.22 -3.48 5.39
N ALA A 79 -8.98 -2.39 5.54
CA ALA A 79 -8.76 -1.15 4.81
C ALA A 79 -7.42 -0.49 5.18
N VAL A 80 -7.09 -0.41 6.48
CA VAL A 80 -5.78 0.09 6.94
C VAL A 80 -4.66 -0.77 6.39
N SER A 81 -4.76 -2.11 6.44
CA SER A 81 -3.71 -2.98 5.90
C SER A 81 -3.45 -2.69 4.43
N ALA A 82 -4.50 -2.64 3.61
CA ALA A 82 -4.38 -2.38 2.17
C ALA A 82 -3.67 -1.04 1.87
N VAL A 83 -3.98 0.00 2.64
CA VAL A 83 -3.36 1.33 2.51
C VAL A 83 -1.91 1.32 3.01
N TRP A 84 -1.63 0.68 4.15
CA TRP A 84 -0.26 0.62 4.70
C TRP A 84 0.68 -0.22 3.84
N ASP A 85 0.16 -1.26 3.20
CA ASP A 85 0.92 -2.18 2.37
C ASP A 85 1.24 -1.63 0.97
N LEU A 86 0.55 -0.56 0.55
CA LEU A 86 0.77 0.03 -0.78
C LEU A 86 2.18 0.60 -0.93
N ALA A 87 2.64 1.41 0.03
CA ALA A 87 3.99 2.01 -0.03
C ALA A 87 5.12 0.97 -0.16
N PRO A 88 5.20 -0.08 0.69
CA PRO A 88 6.21 -1.12 0.53
C PRO A 88 6.00 -1.91 -0.77
N ALA A 89 4.77 -2.28 -1.15
CA ALA A 89 4.51 -3.00 -2.39
C ALA A 89 4.99 -2.23 -3.63
N THR A 90 4.76 -0.93 -3.67
CA THR A 90 5.22 -0.04 -4.73
C THR A 90 6.74 0.10 -4.74
N GLY A 91 7.38 0.18 -3.57
CA GLY A 91 8.84 0.16 -3.49
C GLY A 91 9.45 -1.15 -4.00
N ARG A 92 8.80 -2.31 -3.78
CA ARG A 92 9.24 -3.58 -4.40
C ARG A 92 9.20 -3.53 -5.92
N LEU A 93 8.18 -2.89 -6.47
CA LEU A 93 8.01 -2.76 -7.91
C LEU A 93 9.06 -1.80 -8.51
N ALA A 94 9.35 -0.68 -7.84
CA ALA A 94 10.44 0.22 -8.21
C ALA A 94 11.81 -0.47 -8.14
N ASP A 95 12.09 -1.21 -7.05
CA ASP A 95 13.31 -2.00 -6.88
C ASP A 95 13.47 -3.03 -8.03
N ALA A 96 12.40 -3.76 -8.36
CA ALA A 96 12.41 -4.74 -9.44
C ALA A 96 12.68 -4.08 -10.80
N ALA A 97 11.98 -3.00 -11.13
CA ALA A 97 12.19 -2.23 -12.35
C ALA A 97 13.63 -1.69 -12.46
N GLY A 98 14.19 -1.18 -11.36
CA GLY A 98 15.58 -0.72 -11.29
C GLY A 98 16.58 -1.85 -11.52
N ARG A 99 16.36 -3.04 -10.92
CA ARG A 99 17.20 -4.23 -11.15
C ARG A 99 17.19 -4.67 -12.61
N ILE A 100 16.02 -4.75 -13.24
CA ILE A 100 15.89 -5.13 -14.65
C ILE A 100 16.56 -4.08 -15.54
N ALA A 101 16.35 -2.79 -15.27
CA ALA A 101 16.94 -1.71 -16.03
C ALA A 101 18.47 -1.71 -15.94
N ASN A 102 19.04 -2.05 -14.79
CA ASN A 102 20.47 -2.20 -14.62
C ASN A 102 21.02 -3.44 -15.33
N HIS A 103 20.27 -4.55 -15.33
CA HIS A 103 20.71 -5.80 -15.94
C HIS A 103 20.78 -5.73 -17.47
N TYR A 104 19.88 -4.97 -18.09
CA TYR A 104 19.74 -4.91 -19.55
C TYR A 104 20.13 -3.57 -20.17
N GLY A 105 20.82 -2.69 -19.43
CA GLY A 105 21.15 -1.32 -19.87
C GLY A 105 21.93 -1.24 -21.19
N ASP A 106 22.59 -2.31 -21.59
CA ASP A 106 23.34 -2.41 -22.85
C ASP A 106 22.51 -3.08 -23.95
N ALA A 107 22.69 -2.65 -25.21
CA ALA A 107 21.91 -3.10 -26.36
C ALA A 107 21.93 -4.63 -26.57
N ASP A 108 23.08 -5.26 -26.34
CA ASP A 108 23.25 -6.72 -26.48
C ASP A 108 22.53 -7.49 -25.37
N ALA A 109 22.54 -6.95 -24.14
CA ALA A 109 21.82 -7.52 -23.02
C ALA A 109 20.30 -7.41 -23.25
N PHE A 110 19.83 -6.28 -23.78
CA PHE A 110 18.41 -6.07 -24.10
C PHE A 110 17.86 -7.12 -25.07
N SER A 111 18.61 -7.45 -26.13
CA SER A 111 18.20 -8.50 -27.09
C SER A 111 18.04 -9.89 -26.44
N SER A 112 18.55 -10.09 -25.23
CA SER A 112 18.48 -11.35 -24.47
C SER A 112 17.44 -11.35 -23.34
N ALA A 113 16.70 -10.25 -23.14
CA ALA A 113 15.77 -10.11 -22.03
C ALA A 113 14.61 -11.11 -22.08
N ARG A 114 14.27 -11.71 -20.93
CA ARG A 114 13.19 -12.70 -20.81
C ARG A 114 12.17 -12.33 -19.74
N VAL A 115 10.91 -12.73 -19.96
CA VAL A 115 9.81 -12.58 -18.99
C VAL A 115 10.14 -13.24 -17.65
N THR A 116 10.84 -14.38 -17.66
CA THR A 116 11.28 -15.08 -16.45
C THR A 116 12.18 -14.25 -15.55
N ASP A 117 12.93 -13.30 -16.13
CA ASP A 117 13.82 -12.43 -15.36
C ASP A 117 13.03 -11.31 -14.66
N VAL A 118 11.91 -10.88 -15.26
CA VAL A 118 10.94 -9.98 -14.62
C VAL A 118 10.24 -10.68 -13.46
N GLU A 119 9.73 -11.88 -13.67
CA GLU A 119 9.08 -12.69 -12.63
C GLU A 119 10.03 -12.92 -11.45
N ARG A 120 11.30 -13.24 -11.73
CA ARG A 120 12.33 -13.38 -10.70
C ARG A 120 12.62 -12.06 -9.98
N ALA A 121 12.69 -10.94 -10.71
CA ALA A 121 12.92 -9.63 -10.11
C ALA A 121 11.77 -9.20 -9.20
N LEU A 122 10.53 -9.59 -9.51
CA LEU A 122 9.34 -9.36 -8.67
C LEU A 122 9.26 -10.30 -7.47
N ALA A 123 9.65 -11.57 -7.64
CA ALA A 123 9.66 -12.57 -6.57
C ALA A 123 10.84 -12.40 -5.59
N GLY A 124 11.88 -11.66 -5.99
CA GLY A 124 13.06 -11.43 -5.16
C GLY A 124 12.76 -10.59 -3.92
N PRO A 125 13.58 -10.73 -2.86
CA PRO A 125 13.43 -9.89 -1.67
C PRO A 125 13.56 -8.42 -2.04
N SER A 126 12.65 -7.59 -1.52
CA SER A 126 12.76 -6.14 -1.63
C SER A 126 13.50 -5.57 -0.44
N SER A 127 14.18 -4.46 -0.67
CA SER A 127 14.87 -3.69 0.37
C SER A 127 13.93 -2.84 1.23
N THR A 128 12.64 -2.78 0.88
CA THR A 128 11.64 -1.98 1.60
C THR A 128 11.40 -2.53 3.01
N VAL A 129 11.61 -1.67 4.01
CA VAL A 129 11.28 -1.96 5.41
C VAL A 129 9.76 -2.12 5.55
N ALA A 130 9.32 -3.25 6.11
CA ALA A 130 7.92 -3.47 6.46
C ALA A 130 7.47 -2.40 7.47
N ARG A 131 6.39 -1.68 7.15
CA ARG A 131 5.83 -0.67 8.04
C ARG A 131 4.90 -1.36 9.05
N PRO A 132 5.08 -1.16 10.36
CA PRO A 132 4.13 -1.69 11.33
C PRO A 132 2.76 -1.05 11.13
N LEU A 133 1.72 -1.88 11.16
CA LEU A 133 0.33 -1.42 11.12
C LEU A 133 0.03 -0.57 12.36
N PRO A 134 -0.78 0.49 12.23
CA PRO A 134 -1.22 1.25 13.38
C PRO A 134 -2.14 0.36 14.24
N PRO A 135 -2.00 0.42 15.57
CA PRO A 135 -2.88 -0.34 16.46
C PRO A 135 -4.30 0.26 16.37
N LEU A 136 -5.29 -0.59 16.07
CA LEU A 136 -6.70 -0.26 16.09
C LEU A 136 -7.34 -0.90 17.32
N ALA A 137 -8.14 -0.15 18.07
CA ALA A 137 -8.86 -0.67 19.23
C ALA A 137 -10.09 -1.46 18.77
N ASP A 138 -10.26 -2.67 19.30
CA ASP A 138 -11.48 -3.46 19.12
C ASP A 138 -12.57 -2.93 20.04
N PRO A 139 -13.69 -2.40 19.50
CA PRO A 139 -14.76 -1.84 20.31
C PRO A 139 -15.55 -2.89 21.11
N THR A 140 -15.44 -4.16 20.75
CA THR A 140 -16.13 -5.27 21.42
C THR A 140 -15.26 -5.96 22.48
N ALA A 141 -13.98 -5.60 22.57
CA ALA A 141 -13.10 -6.14 23.58
C ALA A 141 -13.60 -5.77 24.99
N PRO A 142 -13.49 -6.68 25.97
CA PRO A 142 -13.86 -6.37 27.35
C PRO A 142 -13.00 -5.21 27.86
N GLU A 143 -13.66 -4.12 28.27
CA GLU A 143 -13.02 -2.96 28.89
C GLU A 143 -12.10 -3.44 30.02
N GLN A 144 -10.78 -3.26 29.89
CA GLN A 144 -9.86 -3.40 31.01
C GLN A 144 -10.18 -2.27 31.98
N SER A 145 -11.05 -2.59 32.94
CA SER A 145 -11.68 -1.66 33.85
C SER A 145 -10.62 -0.86 34.60
N ARG A 146 -10.39 0.40 34.21
CA ARG A 146 -9.95 1.43 35.15
C ARG A 146 -11.13 2.33 35.48
N VAL A 147 -12.14 1.70 36.07
CA VAL A 147 -13.19 2.41 36.81
C VAL A 147 -12.54 2.97 38.07
N ILE A 148 -12.05 4.21 38.00
CA ILE A 148 -11.79 5.00 39.20
C ILE A 148 -13.12 5.65 39.57
N LEU A 149 -13.82 5.07 40.53
CA LEU A 149 -14.94 5.75 41.20
C LEU A 149 -14.37 6.70 42.28
N PRO A 150 -14.98 7.88 42.47
CA PRO A 150 -14.61 8.83 43.52
C PRO A 150 -14.90 8.31 44.93
#